data_AF-A0A8T5BWE1-F1
#
_entry.id   AF-A0A8T5BWE1-F1
#
_cell.length_a   1.000
_cell.length_b   1.000
_cell.length_c   1.000
_cell.angle_alpha   90.00
_cell.angle_beta   90.00
_cell.angle_gamma   90.00
#
_symmetry.space_group_name_H-M   'P 1'
#
loop_
_entity.id
_entity.type
_entity.pdbx_description
1 polymer ?
#
loop_
_entity_poly.entity_id
_entity_poly.type
_entity_poly.pdbx_seq_one_letter_code
_entity_poly.pdbx_strand_id
1 'polypeptide(L)'
;MGLNLNIKIGLAVSLIPILFTSILLLNMFSTPLEDEPKVFFGVSFCGDTVEEARLLINRVKDYTNLLTVLSGPISYNESALTEVCDYAFKAGLNVIVFFGDLNPRVLALKGLEWRLQWIVMAKERWGDKFLGVYYYDEPGGIFIDNKWNVSQSVRRNNLTYDFIANLYVKLFQLDGGLQILKDRSITSFVSDYALYWFDYLAGYDVVLAQIGWNHTFTQDIALVRGAATLHNKSWGIIITWKYRHPPYLDSPDNVYRQMLNAYLCGAKYIILFNYAEDMKTPYGILTDEYFTMLKRFWNEVIKNPKVTHGLIRAEAALVLPRNYGWGMRHPDDKIWGLWEPDEKSQQIWTILQYLLRRYGLTLDIIYEDPKIPIKNGYERIYYWNQTLIT
;
A
#
# COMPACT_ATOMS: atom_id res chain seq x y z
N MET A 1 -19.28 46.94 -42.93
CA MET A 1 -19.12 45.84 -41.94
C MET A 1 -19.91 46.21 -40.69
N GLY A 2 -21.23 46.01 -40.70
CA GLY A 2 -22.10 46.39 -39.59
C GLY A 2 -23.21 45.36 -39.49
N LEU A 3 -22.93 44.23 -38.86
CA LEU A 3 -24.00 43.26 -38.57
C LEU A 3 -25.01 43.95 -37.64
N ASN A 4 -26.24 44.04 -38.12
CA ASN A 4 -27.38 44.73 -37.53
C ASN A 4 -27.52 44.35 -36.04
N LEU A 5 -27.53 45.33 -35.14
CA LEU A 5 -27.53 45.14 -33.68
C LEU A 5 -28.64 44.18 -33.22
N ASN A 6 -29.77 44.18 -33.93
CA ASN A 6 -30.91 43.30 -33.68
C ASN A 6 -30.60 41.80 -33.93
N ILE A 7 -29.69 41.47 -34.85
CA ILE A 7 -29.26 40.09 -35.11
C ILE A 7 -28.36 39.58 -33.97
N LYS A 8 -27.50 40.45 -33.41
CA LYS A 8 -26.65 40.09 -32.26
C LYS A 8 -27.47 39.88 -30.99
N ILE A 9 -28.49 40.70 -30.76
CA ILE A 9 -29.41 40.54 -29.63
C ILE A 9 -30.25 39.25 -29.80
N GLY A 10 -30.74 38.96 -31.01
CA GLY A 10 -31.48 37.72 -31.29
C GLY A 10 -30.66 36.44 -31.05
N LEU A 11 -29.39 36.43 -31.47
CA LEU A 11 -28.48 35.29 -31.23
C LEU A 11 -28.11 35.13 -29.75
N ALA A 12 -27.93 36.22 -29.00
CA ALA A 12 -27.65 36.16 -27.57
C ALA A 12 -28.85 35.61 -26.78
N VAL A 13 -30.08 36.01 -27.15
CA VAL A 13 -31.30 35.55 -26.48
C VAL A 13 -31.61 34.07 -26.78
N SER A 14 -31.21 33.53 -27.94
CA SER A 14 -31.40 32.10 -28.24
C SER A 14 -30.33 31.19 -27.63
N LEU A 15 -29.13 31.69 -27.33
CA LEU A 15 -28.05 30.91 -26.69
C LEU A 15 -28.30 30.67 -25.19
N ILE A 16 -28.94 31.60 -24.49
CA ILE A 16 -29.18 31.49 -23.04
C ILE A 16 -30.06 30.27 -22.69
N PRO A 17 -31.22 30.02 -23.34
CA PRO A 17 -32.02 28.83 -23.09
C PRO A 17 -31.31 27.52 -23.43
N ILE A 18 -30.44 27.53 -24.46
CA ILE A 18 -29.67 26.35 -24.86
C ILE A 18 -28.61 26.03 -23.82
N LEU A 19 -27.89 27.03 -23.30
CA LEU A 19 -26.94 26.83 -22.20
C LEU A 19 -27.64 26.37 -20.92
N PHE A 20 -28.79 26.96 -20.60
CA PHE A 20 -29.53 26.63 -19.39
C PHE A 20 -30.12 25.20 -19.46
N THR A 21 -30.65 24.80 -20.62
CA THR A 21 -31.14 23.43 -20.83
C THR A 21 -30.00 22.42 -20.86
N SER A 22 -28.83 22.75 -21.43
CA SER A 22 -27.68 21.83 -21.40
C SER A 22 -27.07 21.68 -20.00
N ILE A 23 -27.06 22.72 -19.16
CA ILE A 23 -26.67 22.60 -17.73
C ILE A 23 -27.69 21.79 -16.94
N LEU A 24 -28.99 22.00 -17.16
CA LEU A 24 -30.06 21.21 -16.53
C LEU A 24 -30.01 19.74 -16.96
N LEU A 25 -29.75 19.45 -18.24
CA LEU A 25 -29.57 18.08 -18.73
C LEU A 25 -28.29 17.47 -18.14
N LEU A 26 -27.18 18.22 -18.06
CA LEU A 26 -25.96 17.74 -17.38
C LEU A 26 -26.22 17.40 -15.90
N ASN A 27 -27.04 18.19 -15.20
CA ASN A 27 -27.40 17.96 -13.80
C ASN A 27 -28.45 16.84 -13.61
N MET A 28 -29.33 16.61 -14.58
CA MET A 28 -30.29 15.49 -14.54
C MET A 28 -29.67 14.15 -14.97
N PHE A 29 -28.62 14.18 -15.80
CA PHE A 29 -27.89 12.99 -16.26
C PHE A 29 -26.56 12.78 -15.54
N SER A 30 -26.15 13.66 -14.63
CA SER A 30 -25.10 13.33 -13.67
C SER A 30 -25.71 12.31 -12.71
N THR A 31 -25.46 11.04 -13.00
CA THR A 31 -25.44 10.02 -11.96
C THR A 31 -24.63 10.59 -10.79
N PRO A 32 -25.10 10.47 -9.54
CA PRO A 32 -24.22 10.71 -8.40
C PRO A 32 -22.94 9.94 -8.70
N LEU A 33 -21.79 10.60 -8.66
CA LEU A 33 -20.53 9.86 -8.60
C LEU A 33 -20.74 8.84 -7.49
N GLU A 34 -20.70 7.55 -7.83
CA GLU A 34 -20.62 6.53 -6.79
C GLU A 34 -19.48 6.97 -5.88
N ASP A 35 -19.78 7.24 -4.61
CA ASP A 35 -18.77 7.64 -3.64
C ASP A 35 -17.62 6.64 -3.73
N GLU A 36 -16.40 7.14 -4.00
CA GLU A 36 -15.20 6.30 -4.07
C GLU A 36 -15.21 5.36 -2.85
N PRO A 37 -15.02 4.04 -3.05
CA PRO A 37 -15.09 3.10 -1.94
C PRO A 37 -14.11 3.52 -0.86
N LYS A 38 -14.61 3.68 0.37
CA LYS A 38 -13.79 4.08 1.52
C LYS A 38 -12.62 3.13 1.78
N VAL A 39 -12.76 1.86 1.38
CA VAL A 39 -11.76 0.80 1.56
C VAL A 39 -11.72 -0.11 0.33
N PHE A 40 -10.51 -0.49 -0.05
CA PHE A 40 -10.23 -1.53 -1.04
C PHE A 40 -9.84 -2.83 -0.33
N PHE A 41 -10.64 -3.88 -0.54
CA PHE A 41 -10.52 -5.17 0.11
C PHE A 41 -10.52 -6.28 -0.94
N GLY A 42 -9.54 -7.18 -0.88
CA GLY A 42 -9.41 -8.23 -1.86
C GLY A 42 -8.28 -9.22 -1.62
N VAL A 43 -7.92 -9.90 -2.70
CA VAL A 43 -6.89 -10.94 -2.72
C VAL A 43 -5.80 -10.57 -3.71
N SER A 44 -4.59 -11.07 -3.48
CA SER A 44 -3.57 -11.05 -4.52
C SER A 44 -3.80 -12.17 -5.53
N PHE A 45 -3.15 -12.05 -6.69
CA PHE A 45 -2.98 -13.12 -7.66
C PHE A 45 -1.52 -13.16 -8.13
N CYS A 46 -0.83 -14.26 -7.82
CA CYS A 46 0.51 -14.57 -8.36
C CYS A 46 0.53 -15.89 -9.16
N GLY A 47 -0.63 -16.32 -9.69
CA GLY A 47 -0.72 -17.52 -10.52
C GLY A 47 -0.17 -17.32 -11.93
N ASP A 48 -0.20 -18.39 -12.71
CA ASP A 48 0.55 -18.48 -13.97
C ASP A 48 -0.32 -18.20 -15.19
N THR A 49 -1.64 -18.42 -15.08
CA THR A 49 -2.55 -18.41 -16.23
C THR A 49 -3.73 -17.44 -16.08
N VAL A 50 -4.29 -17.02 -17.22
CA VAL A 50 -5.49 -16.19 -17.27
C VAL A 50 -6.70 -16.97 -16.71
N GLU A 51 -6.77 -18.28 -16.97
CA GLU A 51 -7.82 -19.17 -16.49
C GLU A 51 -7.84 -19.25 -14.96
N GLU A 52 -6.68 -19.40 -14.31
CA GLU A 52 -6.58 -19.37 -12.85
C GLU A 52 -7.03 -18.03 -12.27
N ALA A 53 -6.61 -16.93 -12.88
CA ALA A 53 -7.04 -15.60 -12.48
C ALA A 53 -8.57 -15.45 -12.57
N ARG A 54 -9.19 -15.93 -13.66
CA ARG A 54 -10.65 -15.94 -13.84
C ARG A 54 -11.35 -16.77 -12.79
N LEU A 55 -10.81 -17.95 -12.45
CA LEU A 55 -11.36 -18.79 -11.39
C LEU A 55 -11.34 -18.05 -10.05
N LEU A 56 -10.21 -17.44 -9.69
CA LEU A 56 -10.11 -16.65 -8.46
C LEU A 56 -11.08 -15.47 -8.45
N ILE A 57 -11.12 -14.68 -9.54
CA ILE A 57 -12.04 -13.53 -9.67
C ILE A 57 -13.49 -13.98 -9.52
N ASN A 58 -13.90 -15.05 -10.20
CA ASN A 58 -15.26 -15.58 -10.06
C ASN A 58 -15.57 -16.06 -8.64
N ARG A 59 -14.57 -16.59 -7.94
CA ARG A 59 -14.73 -17.02 -6.56
C ARG A 59 -15.01 -15.83 -5.64
N VAL A 60 -14.34 -14.69 -5.83
CA VAL A 60 -14.34 -13.58 -4.85
C VAL A 60 -15.18 -12.36 -5.20
N LYS A 61 -15.54 -12.15 -6.47
CA LYS A 61 -16.14 -10.90 -6.98
C LYS A 61 -17.38 -10.38 -6.25
N ASP A 62 -18.16 -11.27 -5.61
CA ASP A 62 -19.39 -10.89 -4.90
C ASP A 62 -19.14 -10.40 -3.46
N TYR A 63 -17.90 -10.54 -2.97
CA TYR A 63 -17.51 -10.18 -1.60
C TYR A 63 -16.12 -9.54 -1.50
N THR A 64 -15.58 -9.02 -2.60
CA THR A 64 -14.39 -8.18 -2.64
C THR A 64 -14.59 -7.05 -3.65
N ASN A 65 -13.73 -6.03 -3.61
CA ASN A 65 -13.72 -4.96 -4.61
C ASN A 65 -12.32 -4.68 -5.16
N LEU A 66 -11.33 -5.53 -4.86
CA LEU A 66 -9.95 -5.39 -5.29
C LEU A 66 -9.37 -6.73 -5.76
N LEU A 67 -8.60 -6.68 -6.84
CA LEU A 67 -7.64 -7.70 -7.25
C LEU A 67 -6.25 -7.05 -7.32
N THR A 68 -5.25 -7.68 -6.69
CA THR A 68 -3.85 -7.24 -6.79
C THR A 68 -3.05 -8.27 -7.58
N VAL A 69 -2.70 -7.97 -8.82
CA VAL A 69 -1.86 -8.87 -9.63
C VAL A 69 -0.41 -8.65 -9.22
N LEU A 70 0.22 -9.67 -8.63
CA LEU A 70 1.58 -9.61 -8.10
C LEU A 70 2.59 -10.27 -9.05
N SER A 71 3.80 -10.53 -8.56
CA SER A 71 5.02 -10.89 -9.31
C SER A 71 5.05 -12.26 -10.00
N GLY A 72 3.91 -12.77 -10.49
CA GLY A 72 3.81 -14.02 -11.25
C GLY A 72 3.96 -13.85 -12.78
N PRO A 73 3.94 -14.95 -13.57
CA PRO A 73 4.10 -14.92 -15.03
C PRO A 73 3.17 -13.95 -15.76
N ILE A 74 1.94 -13.79 -15.26
CA ILE A 74 0.98 -12.83 -15.83
C ILE A 74 1.54 -11.40 -15.83
N SER A 75 2.28 -10.97 -14.80
CA SER A 75 2.86 -9.62 -14.72
C SER A 75 3.97 -9.35 -15.75
N TYR A 76 4.46 -10.37 -16.44
CA TYR A 76 5.50 -10.29 -17.47
C TYR A 76 4.94 -10.47 -18.90
N ASN A 77 3.64 -10.68 -19.06
CA ASN A 77 2.99 -10.86 -20.36
C ASN A 77 1.90 -9.81 -20.56
N GLU A 78 2.13 -8.87 -21.49
CA GLU A 78 1.24 -7.74 -21.76
C GLU A 78 -0.21 -8.17 -22.05
N SER A 79 -0.39 -9.12 -22.97
CA SER A 79 -1.71 -9.59 -23.39
C SER A 79 -2.44 -10.28 -22.24
N ALA A 80 -1.73 -11.16 -21.52
CA ALA A 80 -2.33 -11.90 -20.41
C ALA A 80 -2.70 -10.99 -19.25
N LEU A 81 -1.84 -10.03 -18.87
CA LEU A 81 -2.13 -9.03 -17.84
C LEU A 81 -3.35 -8.18 -18.22
N THR A 82 -3.40 -7.74 -19.48
CA THR A 82 -4.52 -6.93 -19.99
C THR A 82 -5.83 -7.72 -19.93
N GLU A 83 -5.80 -8.99 -20.33
CA GLU A 83 -6.99 -9.86 -20.31
C GLU A 83 -7.49 -10.11 -18.88
N VAL A 84 -6.59 -10.34 -17.92
CA VAL A 84 -6.94 -10.48 -16.50
C VAL A 84 -7.54 -9.18 -15.94
N CYS A 85 -6.93 -8.04 -16.23
CA CYS A 85 -7.43 -6.74 -15.75
C CYS A 85 -8.78 -6.38 -16.39
N ASP A 86 -8.98 -6.64 -17.68
CA ASP A 86 -10.28 -6.47 -18.36
C ASP A 86 -11.36 -7.35 -17.72
N TYR A 87 -11.02 -8.59 -17.35
CA TYR A 87 -11.95 -9.50 -16.69
C TYR A 87 -12.29 -9.02 -15.27
N ALA A 88 -11.29 -8.60 -14.49
CA ALA A 88 -11.49 -8.04 -13.15
C ALA A 88 -12.37 -6.78 -13.18
N PHE A 89 -12.11 -5.88 -14.12
CA PHE A 89 -12.91 -4.66 -14.32
C PHE A 89 -14.37 -5.00 -14.67
N LYS A 90 -14.60 -5.92 -15.61
CA LYS A 90 -15.95 -6.40 -15.96
C LYS A 90 -16.67 -7.07 -14.78
N ALA A 91 -15.91 -7.68 -13.87
CA ALA A 91 -16.43 -8.24 -12.63
C ALA A 91 -16.66 -7.18 -11.53
N GLY A 92 -16.42 -5.89 -11.80
CA GLY A 92 -16.63 -4.79 -10.87
C GLY A 92 -15.46 -4.51 -9.93
N LEU A 93 -14.34 -5.22 -10.07
CA LEU A 93 -13.16 -5.08 -9.21
C LEU A 93 -12.27 -3.92 -9.65
N ASN A 94 -11.59 -3.33 -8.68
CA ASN A 94 -10.45 -2.44 -8.89
C ASN A 94 -9.17 -3.28 -9.00
N VAL A 95 -8.13 -2.72 -9.63
CA VAL A 95 -6.88 -3.44 -9.88
C VAL A 95 -5.65 -2.64 -9.43
N ILE A 96 -4.70 -3.36 -8.82
CA ILE A 96 -3.30 -2.93 -8.60
C ILE A 96 -2.43 -3.95 -9.33
N VAL A 97 -1.41 -3.49 -10.06
CA VAL A 97 -0.52 -4.40 -10.82
C VAL A 97 0.94 -4.27 -10.38
N PHE A 98 1.62 -5.40 -10.23
CA PHE A 98 3.05 -5.46 -9.97
C PHE A 98 3.85 -5.28 -11.25
N PHE A 99 4.85 -4.40 -11.22
CA PHE A 99 5.85 -4.35 -12.29
C PHE A 99 7.28 -4.57 -11.82
N GLY A 100 7.66 -4.30 -10.58
CA GLY A 100 9.02 -4.58 -10.12
C GLY A 100 10.10 -3.65 -10.69
N ASP A 101 9.88 -2.99 -11.84
CA ASP A 101 10.77 -1.97 -12.43
C ASP A 101 10.03 -1.24 -13.55
N LEU A 102 10.31 0.06 -13.72
CA LEU A 102 9.81 0.90 -14.82
C LEU A 102 10.91 1.78 -15.43
N ASN A 103 12.17 1.56 -15.06
CA ASN A 103 13.29 2.28 -15.64
C ASN A 103 13.46 1.87 -17.12
N PRO A 104 13.39 2.80 -18.09
CA PRO A 104 13.45 2.46 -19.51
C PRO A 104 14.68 1.64 -19.90
N ARG A 105 15.82 1.85 -19.23
CA ARG A 105 17.04 1.07 -19.50
C ARG A 105 16.89 -0.39 -19.04
N VAL A 106 16.30 -0.61 -17.87
CA VAL A 106 16.07 -1.96 -17.33
C VAL A 106 15.01 -2.69 -18.15
N LEU A 107 13.94 -1.98 -18.52
CA LEU A 107 12.87 -2.54 -19.35
C LEU A 107 13.41 -3.00 -20.72
N ALA A 108 14.24 -2.18 -21.38
CA ALA A 108 14.85 -2.54 -22.66
C ALA A 108 15.72 -3.80 -22.59
N LEU A 109 16.46 -3.97 -21.49
CA LEU A 109 17.27 -5.17 -21.27
C LEU A 109 16.42 -6.42 -21.02
N LYS A 110 15.19 -6.26 -20.53
CA LYS A 110 14.28 -7.36 -20.18
C LYS A 110 13.20 -7.63 -21.23
N GLY A 111 13.10 -6.81 -22.29
CA GLY A 111 12.01 -6.90 -23.27
C GLY A 111 10.64 -6.53 -22.67
N LEU A 112 10.61 -5.57 -21.73
CA LEU A 112 9.42 -5.17 -20.96
C LEU A 112 9.03 -3.70 -21.19
N GLU A 113 9.49 -3.09 -22.28
CA GLU A 113 9.25 -1.68 -22.61
C GLU A 113 7.76 -1.35 -22.73
N TRP A 114 6.94 -2.33 -23.08
CA TRP A 114 5.48 -2.23 -23.16
C TRP A 114 4.85 -1.70 -21.87
N ARG A 115 5.46 -1.97 -20.70
CA ARG A 115 4.94 -1.53 -19.39
C ARG A 115 4.77 -0.01 -19.30
N LEU A 116 5.64 0.76 -19.96
CA LEU A 116 5.54 2.21 -19.99
C LEU A 116 4.30 2.67 -20.73
N GLN A 117 3.98 2.08 -21.88
CA GLN A 117 2.76 2.45 -22.59
C GLN A 117 1.53 1.89 -21.87
N TRP A 118 1.64 0.69 -21.32
CA TRP A 118 0.57 -0.03 -20.64
C TRP A 118 -0.01 0.76 -19.47
N ILE A 119 0.81 1.36 -18.59
CA ILE A 119 0.28 2.15 -17.45
C ILE A 119 -0.53 3.37 -17.89
N VAL A 120 -0.20 3.97 -19.03
CA VAL A 120 -0.94 5.11 -19.58
C VAL A 120 -2.28 4.62 -20.12
N MET A 121 -2.23 3.55 -20.92
CA MET A 121 -3.44 2.94 -21.48
C MET A 121 -4.36 2.38 -20.39
N ALA A 122 -3.82 1.83 -19.30
CA ALA A 122 -4.58 1.31 -18.18
C ALA A 122 -5.43 2.40 -17.51
N LYS A 123 -4.84 3.59 -17.31
CA LYS A 123 -5.53 4.76 -16.76
C LYS A 123 -6.64 5.25 -17.70
N GLU A 124 -6.38 5.27 -19.00
CA GLU A 124 -7.42 5.63 -20.00
C GLU A 124 -8.53 4.58 -20.09
N ARG A 125 -8.18 3.30 -19.98
CA ARG A 125 -9.08 2.16 -20.19
C ARG A 125 -9.98 1.87 -19.00
N TRP A 126 -9.45 1.93 -17.79
CA TRP A 126 -10.16 1.55 -16.56
C TRP A 126 -10.39 2.71 -15.59
N GLY A 127 -9.86 3.91 -15.89
CA GLY A 127 -10.05 5.10 -15.07
C GLY A 127 -9.66 4.86 -13.61
N ASP A 128 -10.55 5.26 -12.70
CA ASP A 128 -10.35 5.14 -11.26
C ASP A 128 -10.36 3.69 -10.75
N LYS A 129 -10.71 2.71 -11.59
CA LYS A 129 -10.58 1.29 -11.24
C LYS A 129 -9.16 0.76 -11.39
N PHE A 130 -8.29 1.45 -12.12
CA PHE A 130 -6.85 1.22 -12.09
C PHE A 130 -6.24 2.04 -10.95
N LEU A 131 -5.99 1.39 -9.81
CA LEU A 131 -5.56 2.10 -8.60
C LEU A 131 -4.09 2.51 -8.65
N GLY A 132 -3.26 1.76 -9.37
CA GLY A 132 -1.85 2.08 -9.57
C GLY A 132 -0.94 0.86 -9.71
N VAL A 133 0.35 1.10 -9.47
CA VAL A 133 1.41 0.12 -9.69
C VAL A 133 2.05 -0.25 -8.35
N TYR A 134 2.02 -1.54 -8.03
CA TYR A 134 2.90 -2.14 -7.04
C TYR A 134 4.31 -2.19 -7.62
N TYR A 135 5.20 -1.33 -7.12
CA TYR A 135 6.43 -1.01 -7.82
C TYR A 135 7.62 -1.88 -7.44
N TYR A 136 7.96 -2.03 -6.16
CA TYR A 136 9.01 -2.94 -5.69
C TYR A 136 8.49 -3.88 -4.62
N ASP A 137 9.07 -5.07 -4.55
CA ASP A 137 8.80 -6.08 -3.52
C ASP A 137 9.79 -5.88 -2.36
N GLU A 138 9.27 -5.46 -1.20
CA GLU A 138 9.98 -5.42 0.10
C GLU A 138 11.34 -4.67 0.14
N PRO A 139 11.49 -3.49 -0.51
CA PRO A 139 12.79 -2.81 -0.59
C PRO A 139 13.47 -2.57 0.78
N GLY A 140 12.74 -2.12 1.79
CA GLY A 140 13.21 -1.80 3.13
C GLY A 140 13.61 -3.03 3.92
N GLY A 141 12.76 -4.05 3.93
CA GLY A 141 13.02 -5.34 4.56
C GLY A 141 14.23 -6.03 3.94
N ILE A 142 14.29 -6.10 2.61
CA ILE A 142 15.43 -6.67 1.87
C ILE A 142 16.72 -5.88 2.16
N PHE A 143 16.62 -4.55 2.34
CA PHE A 143 17.75 -3.71 2.74
C PHE A 143 18.26 -4.08 4.13
N ILE A 144 17.36 -4.23 5.12
CA ILE A 144 17.71 -4.67 6.49
C ILE A 144 18.31 -6.07 6.52
N ASP A 145 17.79 -6.99 5.71
CA ASP A 145 18.29 -8.36 5.62
C ASP A 145 19.63 -8.47 4.87
N ASN A 146 20.18 -7.34 4.41
CA ASN A 146 21.46 -7.25 3.73
C ASN A 146 21.53 -8.05 2.42
N LYS A 147 20.38 -8.20 1.74
CA LYS A 147 20.28 -8.94 0.47
C LYS A 147 20.57 -8.06 -0.74
N TRP A 148 20.69 -6.74 -0.57
CA TRP A 148 21.10 -5.82 -1.62
C TRP A 148 22.63 -5.66 -1.66
N ASN A 149 23.20 -5.86 -2.86
CA ASN A 149 24.63 -5.66 -3.15
C ASN A 149 25.14 -4.23 -2.85
N VAL A 150 24.24 -3.29 -2.54
CA VAL A 150 24.59 -1.93 -2.08
C VAL A 150 25.45 -1.98 -0.82
N SER A 151 25.24 -2.97 0.07
CA SER A 151 26.10 -3.15 1.24
C SER A 151 27.51 -3.62 0.92
N GLN A 152 27.70 -4.24 -0.25
CA GLN A 152 28.99 -4.74 -0.72
C GLN A 152 29.77 -3.68 -1.51
N SER A 153 29.09 -2.74 -2.17
CA SER A 153 29.71 -1.71 -3.01
C SER A 153 30.13 -0.44 -2.25
N VAL A 154 29.56 -0.19 -1.06
CA VAL A 154 29.98 0.92 -0.22
C VAL A 154 31.19 0.51 0.63
N ARG A 155 32.36 1.13 0.36
CA ARG A 155 33.56 0.94 1.19
C ARG A 155 33.22 1.32 2.65
N ARG A 156 33.33 0.35 3.57
CA ARG A 156 32.87 0.44 4.97
C ARG A 156 33.54 1.49 5.86
N ASN A 157 34.46 2.29 5.35
CA ASN A 157 35.17 3.26 6.18
C ASN A 157 34.29 4.50 6.41
N ASN A 158 33.95 4.78 7.67
CA ASN A 158 33.21 5.96 8.15
C ASN A 158 31.74 6.08 7.71
N LEU A 159 31.00 4.97 7.62
CA LEU A 159 29.55 5.02 7.43
C LEU A 159 28.85 5.46 8.72
N THR A 160 27.86 6.34 8.58
CA THR A 160 27.00 6.80 9.69
C THR A 160 25.54 6.47 9.38
N TYR A 161 24.68 6.44 10.40
CA TYR A 161 23.24 6.27 10.22
C TYR A 161 22.64 7.36 9.33
N ASP A 162 23.08 8.61 9.47
CA ASP A 162 22.65 9.71 8.60
C ASP A 162 23.01 9.45 7.14
N PHE A 163 24.23 8.98 6.87
CA PHE A 163 24.66 8.71 5.51
C PHE A 163 23.79 7.62 4.88
N ILE A 164 23.55 6.50 5.58
CA ILE A 164 22.79 5.38 5.04
C ILE A 164 21.29 5.67 4.92
N ALA A 165 20.69 6.36 5.90
CA ALA A 165 19.31 6.82 5.79
C ALA A 165 19.11 7.73 4.57
N ASN A 166 20.02 8.68 4.35
CA ASN A 166 19.98 9.55 3.18
C ASN A 166 20.23 8.78 1.87
N LEU A 167 21.14 7.80 1.89
CA LEU A 167 21.41 6.96 0.73
C LEU A 167 20.18 6.15 0.33
N TYR A 168 19.53 5.48 1.29
CA TYR A 168 18.32 4.70 1.07
C TYR A 168 17.24 5.58 0.40
N VAL A 169 16.91 6.71 1.02
CA VAL A 169 15.88 7.62 0.49
C VAL A 169 16.25 8.14 -0.90
N LYS A 170 17.51 8.56 -1.12
CA LYS A 170 17.96 9.07 -2.43
C LYS A 170 17.97 8.02 -3.53
N LEU A 171 18.26 6.76 -3.20
CA LEU A 171 18.28 5.67 -4.18
C LEU A 171 16.93 5.55 -4.88
N PHE A 172 15.84 5.60 -4.12
CA PHE A 172 14.48 5.53 -4.67
C PHE A 172 13.99 6.88 -5.23
N GLN A 173 14.36 8.01 -4.61
CA GLN A 173 14.01 9.32 -5.18
C GLN A 173 14.66 9.55 -6.55
N LEU A 174 15.81 8.93 -6.83
CA LEU A 174 16.48 8.98 -8.13
C LEU A 174 16.11 7.81 -9.04
N ASP A 175 15.22 6.91 -8.60
CA ASP A 175 14.76 5.82 -9.43
C ASP A 175 13.89 6.35 -10.58
N GLY A 176 14.30 6.01 -11.81
CA GLY A 176 13.64 6.51 -13.02
C GLY A 176 12.19 6.03 -13.14
N GLY A 177 11.87 4.83 -12.65
CA GLY A 177 10.52 4.30 -12.74
C GLY A 177 9.56 4.92 -11.72
N LEU A 178 10.00 5.16 -10.48
CA LEU A 178 9.22 5.95 -9.52
C LEU A 178 8.93 7.36 -10.03
N GLN A 179 9.92 8.01 -10.65
CA GLN A 179 9.70 9.34 -11.25
C GLN A 179 8.69 9.28 -12.39
N ILE A 180 8.73 8.25 -13.24
CA ILE A 180 7.72 8.05 -14.31
C ILE A 180 6.30 7.91 -13.73
N LEU A 181 6.13 7.15 -12.64
CA LEU A 181 4.83 7.00 -11.99
C LEU A 181 4.33 8.35 -11.46
N LYS A 182 5.20 9.09 -10.78
CA LYS A 182 4.90 10.42 -10.23
C LYS A 182 4.53 11.43 -11.33
N ASP A 183 5.33 11.53 -12.38
CA ASP A 183 5.11 12.45 -13.51
C ASP A 183 3.78 12.17 -14.23
N ARG A 184 3.31 10.94 -14.19
CA ARG A 184 2.04 10.51 -14.81
C ARG A 184 0.86 10.50 -13.85
N SER A 185 1.08 10.92 -12.60
CA SER A 185 0.07 10.87 -11.53
C SER A 185 -0.55 9.48 -11.42
N ILE A 186 0.31 8.45 -11.33
CA ILE A 186 -0.06 7.06 -11.11
C ILE A 186 0.41 6.69 -9.71
N THR A 187 -0.51 6.21 -8.88
CA THR A 187 -0.21 5.83 -7.50
C THR A 187 0.85 4.73 -7.47
N SER A 188 1.90 4.98 -6.71
CA SER A 188 2.96 4.02 -6.42
C SER A 188 2.65 3.29 -5.11
N PHE A 189 2.56 1.96 -5.19
CA PHE A 189 2.41 1.06 -4.07
C PHE A 189 3.73 0.33 -3.79
N VAL A 190 3.96 0.06 -2.52
CA VAL A 190 4.99 -0.87 -2.05
C VAL A 190 4.41 -1.70 -0.91
N SER A 191 4.84 -2.94 -0.74
CA SER A 191 4.68 -3.61 0.55
C SER A 191 6.03 -3.93 1.14
N ASP A 192 6.11 -3.84 2.46
CA ASP A 192 7.33 -4.09 3.20
C ASP A 192 7.03 -4.73 4.54
N TYR A 193 8.07 -5.21 5.23
CA TYR A 193 8.01 -5.67 6.62
C TYR A 193 8.91 -4.85 7.55
N ALA A 194 9.56 -3.80 7.04
CA ALA A 194 10.33 -2.85 7.84
C ALA A 194 10.41 -1.48 7.14
N LEU A 195 10.93 -0.47 7.85
CA LEU A 195 11.31 0.84 7.27
C LEU A 195 10.18 1.65 6.58
N TYR A 196 8.91 1.43 6.91
CA TYR A 196 7.77 2.13 6.31
C TYR A 196 7.89 3.66 6.27
N TRP A 197 8.48 4.27 7.30
CA TRP A 197 8.76 5.71 7.34
C TRP A 197 9.66 6.14 6.17
N PHE A 198 10.71 5.38 5.91
CA PHE A 198 11.68 5.66 4.86
C PHE A 198 11.12 5.36 3.48
N ASP A 199 10.17 4.45 3.34
CA ASP A 199 9.45 4.23 2.08
C ASP A 199 8.63 5.47 1.69
N TYR A 200 7.92 6.09 2.65
CA TYR A 200 7.23 7.35 2.36
C TYR A 200 8.19 8.49 2.01
N LEU A 201 9.34 8.58 2.68
CA LEU A 201 10.40 9.54 2.33
C LEU A 201 11.00 9.27 0.95
N ALA A 202 11.16 7.99 0.58
CA ALA A 202 11.65 7.54 -0.72
C ALA A 202 10.72 7.95 -1.87
N GLY A 203 9.42 8.07 -1.61
CA GLY A 203 8.48 8.69 -2.53
C GLY A 203 7.17 7.94 -2.73
N TYR A 204 7.02 6.73 -2.19
CA TYR A 204 5.82 5.90 -2.39
C TYR A 204 4.54 6.57 -1.91
N ASP A 205 3.45 6.41 -2.65
CA ASP A 205 2.16 7.01 -2.30
C ASP A 205 1.40 6.17 -1.26
N VAL A 206 1.55 4.84 -1.35
CA VAL A 206 0.91 3.88 -0.44
C VAL A 206 1.92 2.82 0.00
N VAL A 207 2.05 2.65 1.32
CA VAL A 207 2.81 1.54 1.92
C VAL A 207 1.84 0.53 2.51
N LEU A 208 2.04 -0.74 2.15
CA LEU A 208 1.31 -1.89 2.68
C LEU A 208 2.20 -2.63 3.68
N ALA A 209 1.84 -2.64 4.96
CA ALA A 209 2.56 -3.46 5.93
C ALA A 209 2.29 -4.95 5.65
N GLN A 210 3.35 -5.73 5.56
CA GLN A 210 3.26 -7.17 5.43
C GLN A 210 3.05 -7.81 6.79
N ILE A 211 1.88 -8.40 6.98
CA ILE A 211 1.53 -9.09 8.21
C ILE A 211 1.83 -10.58 8.02
N GLY A 212 2.95 -11.04 8.58
CA GLY A 212 3.47 -12.39 8.41
C GLY A 212 4.54 -12.77 9.43
N TRP A 213 5.18 -13.92 9.24
CA TRP A 213 6.40 -14.38 9.95
C TRP A 213 6.39 -14.26 11.49
N ASN A 214 5.21 -14.38 12.11
CA ASN A 214 5.02 -14.17 13.56
C ASN A 214 5.44 -12.77 14.06
N HIS A 215 5.47 -11.77 13.19
CA HIS A 215 5.67 -10.39 13.61
C HIS A 215 4.50 -9.93 14.50
N THR A 216 4.79 -8.95 15.36
CA THR A 216 3.77 -8.39 16.26
C THR A 216 2.84 -7.48 15.46
N PHE A 217 1.66 -7.98 15.08
CA PHE A 217 0.66 -7.25 14.29
C PHE A 217 0.44 -5.80 14.76
N THR A 218 0.24 -5.58 16.07
CA THR A 218 0.00 -4.25 16.62
C THR A 218 1.18 -3.30 16.41
N GLN A 219 2.41 -3.82 16.44
CA GLN A 219 3.61 -3.04 16.17
C GLN A 219 3.70 -2.64 14.70
N ASP A 220 3.41 -3.56 13.77
CA ASP A 220 3.40 -3.27 12.34
C ASP A 220 2.37 -2.19 12.00
N ILE A 221 1.16 -2.29 12.58
CA ILE A 221 0.12 -1.25 12.45
C ILE A 221 0.61 0.09 12.98
N ALA A 222 1.22 0.13 14.17
CA ALA A 222 1.72 1.36 14.78
C ALA A 222 2.81 2.04 13.92
N LEU A 223 3.73 1.26 13.34
CA LEU A 223 4.78 1.75 12.45
C LEU A 223 4.20 2.32 11.15
N VAL A 224 3.36 1.56 10.44
CA VAL A 224 2.88 1.96 9.12
C VAL A 224 1.85 3.09 9.20
N ARG A 225 0.93 3.05 10.18
CA ARG A 225 -0.08 4.10 10.39
C ARG A 225 0.57 5.40 10.86
N GLY A 226 1.51 5.34 11.79
CA GLY A 226 2.26 6.52 12.25
C GLY A 226 3.00 7.20 11.13
N ALA A 227 3.70 6.42 10.29
CA ALA A 227 4.39 6.94 9.11
C ALA A 227 3.42 7.59 8.11
N ALA A 228 2.34 6.90 7.75
CA ALA A 228 1.36 7.40 6.79
C ALA A 228 0.66 8.68 7.29
N THR A 229 0.29 8.73 8.58
CA THR A 229 -0.39 9.87 9.20
C THR A 229 0.45 11.14 9.13
N LEU A 230 1.74 11.07 9.48
CA LEU A 230 2.61 12.24 9.44
C LEU A 230 2.96 12.67 8.00
N HIS A 231 3.01 11.72 7.06
CA HIS A 231 3.19 12.03 5.64
C HIS A 231 1.89 12.45 4.93
N ASN A 232 0.74 12.42 5.61
CA ASN A 232 -0.58 12.66 5.03
C ASN A 232 -0.84 11.76 3.80
N LYS A 233 -0.53 10.47 3.94
CA LYS A 233 -0.65 9.46 2.88
C LYS A 233 -1.56 8.31 3.31
N SER A 234 -2.00 7.53 2.32
CA SER A 234 -2.80 6.32 2.55
C SER A 234 -1.89 5.14 2.85
N TRP A 235 -2.39 4.17 3.63
CA TRP A 235 -1.68 2.94 3.94
C TRP A 235 -2.61 1.74 3.89
N GLY A 236 -2.04 0.55 3.97
CA GLY A 236 -2.81 -0.67 4.08
C GLY A 236 -2.02 -1.83 4.66
N ILE A 237 -2.57 -3.02 4.53
CA ILE A 237 -1.90 -4.27 4.87
C ILE A 237 -1.99 -5.28 3.73
N ILE A 238 -0.96 -6.12 3.63
CA ILE A 238 -1.02 -7.38 2.92
C ILE A 238 -0.70 -8.52 3.91
N ILE A 239 -1.68 -9.40 4.15
CA ILE A 239 -1.50 -10.54 5.05
C ILE A 239 -0.82 -11.64 4.24
N THR A 240 0.37 -12.04 4.67
CA THR A 240 1.24 -12.99 3.98
C THR A 240 1.56 -14.20 4.86
N TRP A 241 2.54 -15.01 4.46
CA TRP A 241 2.94 -16.23 5.15
C TRP A 241 3.24 -16.00 6.63
N LYS A 242 2.52 -16.71 7.50
CA LYS A 242 2.93 -16.96 8.88
C LYS A 242 3.93 -18.12 8.97
N TYR A 243 3.74 -19.13 8.13
CA TYR A 243 4.53 -20.37 8.08
C TYR A 243 5.15 -20.54 6.69
N ARG A 244 6.32 -21.19 6.63
CA ARG A 244 7.00 -21.55 5.35
C ARG A 244 6.53 -22.88 4.75
N HIS A 245 5.48 -23.46 5.31
CA HIS A 245 4.87 -24.72 4.89
C HIS A 245 3.37 -24.62 5.14
N PRO A 246 2.54 -25.50 4.54
CA PRO A 246 1.10 -25.52 4.79
C PRO A 246 0.80 -25.54 6.31
N PRO A 247 -0.15 -24.74 6.80
CA PRO A 247 -1.18 -24.02 6.04
C PRO A 247 -0.78 -22.65 5.49
N TYR A 248 0.50 -22.26 5.58
CA TYR A 248 1.09 -20.96 5.16
C TYR A 248 0.57 -19.74 5.90
N LEU A 249 -0.73 -19.52 5.92
CA LEU A 249 -1.41 -18.44 6.63
C LEU A 249 -1.73 -18.84 8.08
N ASP A 250 -2.05 -17.85 8.90
CA ASP A 250 -2.64 -18.07 10.23
C ASP A 250 -4.08 -18.60 10.11
N SER A 251 -4.68 -19.08 11.20
CA SER A 251 -6.06 -19.56 11.15
C SER A 251 -7.03 -18.50 10.58
N PRO A 252 -8.10 -18.90 9.87
CA PRO A 252 -9.07 -17.96 9.30
C PRO A 252 -9.59 -16.94 10.32
N ASP A 253 -9.85 -17.33 11.57
CA ASP A 253 -10.29 -16.40 12.62
C ASP A 253 -9.19 -15.40 13.05
N ASN A 254 -7.92 -15.81 13.05
CA ASN A 254 -6.81 -14.88 13.28
C ASN A 254 -6.68 -13.87 12.13
N VAL A 255 -6.74 -14.34 10.89
CA VAL A 255 -6.72 -13.48 9.69
C VAL A 255 -7.90 -12.50 9.69
N TYR A 256 -9.12 -12.97 10.02
CA TYR A 256 -10.29 -12.09 10.19
C TYR A 256 -10.03 -10.97 11.20
N ARG A 257 -9.48 -11.30 12.38
CA ARG A 257 -9.16 -10.31 13.42
C ARG A 257 -8.10 -9.31 12.96
N GLN A 258 -7.08 -9.75 12.23
CA GLN A 258 -6.05 -8.86 11.67
C GLN A 258 -6.68 -7.88 10.67
N MET A 259 -7.54 -8.35 9.76
CA MET A 259 -8.24 -7.48 8.81
C MET A 259 -9.20 -6.50 9.50
N LEU A 260 -9.96 -6.96 10.51
CA LEU A 260 -10.85 -6.11 11.30
C LEU A 260 -10.07 -5.02 12.02
N ASN A 261 -8.99 -5.36 12.69
CA ASN A 261 -8.19 -4.38 13.39
C ASN A 261 -7.55 -3.36 12.43
N ALA A 262 -7.05 -3.79 11.28
CA ALA A 262 -6.53 -2.88 10.26
C ALA A 262 -7.62 -1.93 9.73
N TYR A 263 -8.81 -2.45 9.45
CA TYR A 263 -9.97 -1.64 9.06
C TYR A 263 -10.34 -0.60 10.14
N LEU A 264 -10.44 -1.04 11.39
CA LEU A 264 -10.74 -0.14 12.51
C LEU A 264 -9.65 0.91 12.73
N CYS A 265 -8.39 0.60 12.43
CA CYS A 265 -7.28 1.55 12.48
C CYS A 265 -7.18 2.48 11.26
N GLY A 266 -8.03 2.30 10.24
CA GLY A 266 -8.08 3.19 9.08
C GLY A 266 -7.26 2.75 7.86
N ALA A 267 -6.86 1.48 7.77
CA ALA A 267 -6.22 0.94 6.57
C ALA A 267 -7.13 1.13 5.34
N LYS A 268 -6.64 1.80 4.29
CA LYS A 268 -7.38 1.99 3.02
C LYS A 268 -7.35 0.73 2.15
N TYR A 269 -6.32 -0.10 2.29
CA TYR A 269 -6.12 -1.32 1.53
C TYR A 269 -5.95 -2.53 2.45
N ILE A 270 -6.69 -3.61 2.19
CA ILE A 270 -6.60 -4.87 2.94
C ILE A 270 -6.54 -6.01 1.92
N ILE A 271 -5.37 -6.66 1.81
CA ILE A 271 -5.10 -7.66 0.79
C ILE A 271 -4.71 -8.97 1.48
N LEU A 272 -5.29 -10.10 1.05
CA LEU A 272 -4.85 -11.43 1.44
C LEU A 272 -3.96 -12.03 0.36
N PHE A 273 -2.71 -12.34 0.71
CA PHE A 273 -1.74 -12.96 -0.20
C PHE A 273 -2.13 -14.40 -0.51
N ASN A 274 -1.97 -14.82 -1.77
CA ASN A 274 -2.48 -16.10 -2.25
C ASN A 274 -1.42 -17.07 -2.79
N TYR A 275 -0.12 -16.77 -2.74
CA TYR A 275 0.91 -17.57 -3.42
C TYR A 275 1.72 -18.46 -2.47
N ALA A 276 2.18 -19.61 -2.95
CA ALA A 276 3.30 -20.39 -2.41
C ALA A 276 3.96 -21.17 -3.56
N GLU A 277 5.26 -21.46 -3.46
CA GLU A 277 6.01 -22.13 -4.52
C GLU A 277 5.46 -23.52 -4.86
N ASP A 278 4.90 -24.23 -3.89
CA ASP A 278 4.36 -25.58 -4.04
C ASP A 278 2.83 -25.61 -4.18
N MET A 279 2.19 -24.46 -4.45
CA MET A 279 0.75 -24.38 -4.56
C MET A 279 0.22 -25.28 -5.69
N LYS A 280 -0.88 -26.00 -5.42
CA LYS A 280 -1.46 -27.00 -6.35
C LYS A 280 -2.84 -26.62 -6.86
N THR A 281 -3.40 -25.52 -6.36
CA THR A 281 -4.77 -25.11 -6.66
C THR A 281 -4.76 -23.80 -7.45
N PRO A 282 -5.79 -23.54 -8.28
CA PRO A 282 -5.92 -22.26 -8.99
C PRO A 282 -6.13 -21.06 -8.04
N TYR A 283 -6.33 -21.32 -6.75
CA TYR A 283 -6.50 -20.32 -5.70
C TYR A 283 -5.24 -20.13 -4.85
N GLY A 284 -4.15 -20.80 -5.24
CA GLY A 284 -2.89 -20.83 -4.53
C GLY A 284 -3.03 -21.41 -3.12
N ILE A 285 -2.74 -20.61 -2.08
CA ILE A 285 -2.81 -21.04 -0.66
C ILE A 285 -4.19 -20.83 -0.01
N LEU A 286 -5.17 -20.28 -0.74
CA LEU A 286 -6.50 -20.00 -0.18
C LEU A 286 -7.40 -21.24 -0.20
N THR A 287 -7.76 -21.70 0.98
CA THR A 287 -8.77 -22.75 1.22
C THR A 287 -10.20 -22.20 1.29
N ASP A 288 -11.20 -23.08 1.25
CA ASP A 288 -12.61 -22.72 1.41
C ASP A 288 -12.94 -22.02 2.74
N GLU A 289 -12.16 -22.29 3.79
CA GLU A 289 -12.31 -21.61 5.08
C GLU A 289 -11.91 -20.13 4.97
N TYR A 290 -10.84 -19.81 4.23
CA TYR A 290 -10.47 -18.40 3.97
C TYR A 290 -11.50 -17.71 3.09
N PHE A 291 -12.07 -18.38 2.08
CA PHE A 291 -13.14 -17.77 1.28
C PHE A 291 -14.41 -17.49 2.10
N THR A 292 -14.77 -18.41 2.99
CA THR A 292 -15.87 -18.21 3.94
C THR A 292 -15.60 -17.02 4.85
N MET A 293 -14.36 -16.91 5.34
CA MET A 293 -13.91 -15.82 6.18
C MET A 293 -13.90 -14.46 5.45
N LEU A 294 -13.44 -14.39 4.19
CA LEU A 294 -13.47 -13.17 3.37
C LEU A 294 -14.92 -12.71 3.16
N LYS A 295 -15.84 -13.64 2.87
CA LYS A 295 -17.27 -13.34 2.74
C LYS A 295 -17.88 -12.86 4.06
N ARG A 296 -17.47 -13.44 5.19
CA ARG A 296 -17.85 -12.98 6.53
C ARG A 296 -17.40 -11.54 6.76
N PHE A 297 -16.13 -11.25 6.50
CA PHE A 297 -15.56 -9.91 6.65
C PHE A 297 -16.29 -8.87 5.79
N TRP A 298 -16.58 -9.19 4.52
CA TRP A 298 -17.33 -8.29 3.64
C TRP A 298 -18.71 -7.92 4.21
N ASN A 299 -19.47 -8.91 4.66
CA ASN A 299 -20.86 -8.70 5.11
C ASN A 299 -20.93 -8.07 6.51
N GLU A 300 -20.07 -8.48 7.42
CA GLU A 300 -20.12 -8.07 8.83
C GLU A 300 -19.34 -6.78 9.12
N VAL A 301 -18.35 -6.44 8.28
CA VAL A 301 -17.46 -5.28 8.47
C VAL A 301 -17.65 -4.28 7.34
N ILE A 302 -17.31 -4.64 6.10
CA ILE A 302 -17.28 -3.65 4.99
C ILE A 302 -18.67 -3.09 4.67
N LYS A 303 -19.69 -3.96 4.56
CA LYS A 303 -21.07 -3.55 4.26
C LYS A 303 -21.87 -3.12 5.48
N ASN A 304 -21.35 -3.33 6.68
CA ASN A 304 -22.09 -3.09 7.91
C ASN A 304 -21.90 -1.65 8.37
N PRO A 305 -22.92 -0.78 8.28
CA PRO A 305 -22.79 0.63 8.65
C PRO A 305 -22.52 0.83 10.16
N LYS A 306 -22.70 -0.20 10.99
CA LYS A 306 -22.39 -0.15 12.43
C LYS A 306 -20.90 -0.28 12.73
N VAL A 307 -20.09 -0.77 11.79
CA VAL A 307 -18.64 -0.85 11.95
C VAL A 307 -18.01 0.32 11.24
N THR A 308 -17.34 1.20 12.00
CA THR A 308 -16.77 2.44 11.46
C THR A 308 -15.30 2.24 11.09
N HIS A 309 -14.98 2.45 9.82
CA HIS A 309 -13.59 2.54 9.34
C HIS A 309 -12.84 3.66 10.05
N GLY A 310 -11.61 3.39 10.53
CA GLY A 310 -10.81 4.40 11.24
C GLY A 310 -11.37 4.82 12.61
N LEU A 311 -12.20 3.98 13.23
CA LEU A 311 -12.71 4.20 14.59
C LEU A 311 -11.58 4.28 15.63
N ILE A 312 -10.55 3.44 15.50
CA ILE A 312 -9.40 3.40 16.40
C ILE A 312 -8.36 4.40 15.91
N ARG A 313 -8.22 5.49 16.65
CA ARG A 313 -7.22 6.54 16.40
C ARG A 313 -6.04 6.39 17.36
N ALA A 314 -4.90 6.90 16.96
CA ALA A 314 -3.74 6.95 17.83
C ALA A 314 -3.92 8.02 18.91
N GLU A 315 -3.75 7.62 20.17
CA GLU A 315 -3.76 8.50 21.34
C GLU A 315 -2.34 8.90 21.74
N ALA A 316 -1.37 8.03 21.47
CA ALA A 316 0.02 8.22 21.83
C ALA A 316 0.96 7.93 20.65
N ALA A 317 2.12 8.57 20.66
CA ALA A 317 3.19 8.31 19.69
C ALA A 317 4.52 8.01 20.39
N LEU A 318 5.22 6.96 19.94
CA LEU A 318 6.64 6.75 20.21
C LEU A 318 7.46 7.37 19.08
N VAL A 319 8.36 8.29 19.43
CA VAL A 319 9.23 9.00 18.49
C VAL A 319 10.63 8.38 18.52
N LEU A 320 11.03 7.80 17.39
CA LEU A 320 12.33 7.17 17.15
C LEU A 320 13.36 8.18 16.62
N PRO A 321 14.68 7.92 16.78
CA PRO A 321 15.69 8.79 16.23
C PRO A 321 15.60 8.83 14.70
N ARG A 322 15.69 10.03 14.12
CA ARG A 322 15.48 10.33 12.69
C ARG A 322 16.07 9.34 11.69
N ASN A 323 17.27 8.86 11.97
CA ASN A 323 18.10 8.07 11.04
C ASN A 323 18.20 6.61 11.46
N TYR A 324 17.40 6.15 12.42
CA TYR A 324 17.55 4.84 13.04
C TYR A 324 16.74 3.77 12.32
N GLY A 325 17.16 3.39 11.11
CA GLY A 325 16.53 2.35 10.32
C GLY A 325 16.76 0.96 10.89
N TRP A 326 16.12 0.67 12.02
CA TRP A 326 16.18 -0.59 12.72
C TRP A 326 15.02 -1.50 12.28
N GLY A 327 15.28 -2.79 12.08
CA GLY A 327 14.24 -3.73 11.64
C GLY A 327 13.10 -3.93 12.66
N MET A 328 13.40 -3.74 13.96
CA MET A 328 12.42 -3.80 15.06
C MET A 328 11.65 -5.13 15.17
N ARG A 329 12.07 -6.22 14.52
CA ARG A 329 11.37 -7.53 14.65
C ARG A 329 11.62 -8.17 16.02
N HIS A 330 12.79 -7.88 16.59
CA HIS A 330 13.26 -8.33 17.91
C HIS A 330 14.33 -7.33 18.42
N PRO A 331 14.68 -7.31 19.72
CA PRO A 331 15.66 -6.35 20.26
C PRO A 331 17.03 -6.46 19.58
N ASP A 332 17.38 -7.67 19.12
CA ASP A 332 18.67 -7.94 18.49
C ASP A 332 18.71 -7.71 16.97
N ASP A 333 17.69 -7.06 16.40
CA ASP A 333 17.58 -6.89 14.94
C ASP A 333 18.60 -5.87 14.41
N LYS A 334 18.88 -5.93 13.11
CA LYS A 334 19.93 -5.11 12.48
C LYS A 334 19.48 -3.67 12.25
N ILE A 335 20.46 -2.78 12.29
CA ILE A 335 20.30 -1.37 11.92
C ILE A 335 20.86 -1.22 10.50
N TRP A 336 19.99 -0.79 9.57
CA TRP A 336 20.26 -0.63 8.14
C TRP A 336 20.88 -1.86 7.46
N GLY A 337 20.78 -3.04 8.07
CA GLY A 337 21.45 -4.27 7.63
C GLY A 337 22.98 -4.26 7.72
N LEU A 338 23.57 -3.18 8.24
CA LEU A 338 25.02 -2.96 8.29
C LEU A 338 25.59 -3.05 9.70
N TRP A 339 24.79 -2.71 10.71
CA TRP A 339 25.20 -2.72 12.11
C TRP A 339 24.34 -3.67 12.92
N GLU A 340 25.00 -4.34 13.87
CA GLU A 340 24.34 -5.01 14.98
C GLU A 340 23.58 -3.97 15.84
N PRO A 341 22.60 -4.39 16.65
CA PRO A 341 21.92 -3.51 17.61
C PRO A 341 22.92 -2.74 18.49
N ASP A 342 22.64 -1.47 18.74
CA ASP A 342 23.40 -0.63 19.68
C ASP A 342 22.65 -0.48 21.02
N GLU A 343 23.17 0.34 21.94
CA GLU A 343 22.53 0.58 23.24
C GLU A 343 21.10 1.17 23.13
N LYS A 344 20.80 1.86 22.03
CA LYS A 344 19.47 2.45 21.78
C LYS A 344 18.46 1.38 21.39
N SER A 345 18.86 0.31 20.69
CA SER A 345 17.94 -0.79 20.35
C SER A 345 17.26 -1.34 21.59
N GLN A 346 18.02 -1.66 22.64
CA GLN A 346 17.46 -2.22 23.88
C GLN A 346 16.58 -1.20 24.64
N GLN A 347 16.99 0.07 24.68
CA GLN A 347 16.20 1.14 25.29
C GLN A 347 14.86 1.33 24.57
N ILE A 348 14.91 1.48 23.23
CA ILE A 348 13.74 1.62 22.36
C ILE A 348 12.83 0.40 22.53
N TRP A 349 13.39 -0.81 22.51
CA TRP A 349 12.61 -2.04 22.67
C TRP A 349 11.84 -2.04 23.99
N THR A 350 12.49 -1.68 25.10
CA THR A 350 11.87 -1.67 26.42
C THR A 350 10.70 -0.69 26.48
N ILE A 351 10.91 0.53 25.97
CA ILE A 351 9.88 1.57 25.88
C ILE A 351 8.73 1.10 24.97
N LEU A 352 9.06 0.56 23.79
CA LEU A 352 8.09 0.06 22.83
C LEU A 352 7.20 -1.02 23.44
N GLN A 353 7.78 -2.03 24.07
CA GLN A 353 7.02 -3.12 24.69
C GLN A 353 6.12 -2.62 25.82
N TYR A 354 6.57 -1.63 26.60
CA TYR A 354 5.72 -0.96 27.60
C TYR A 354 4.55 -0.23 26.94
N LEU A 355 4.82 0.57 25.90
CA LEU A 355 3.79 1.36 25.23
C LEU A 355 2.79 0.49 24.46
N LEU A 356 3.24 -0.59 23.82
CA LEU A 356 2.36 -1.55 23.15
C LEU A 356 1.41 -2.24 24.14
N ARG A 357 1.88 -2.61 25.34
CA ARG A 357 1.00 -3.16 26.39
C ARG A 357 -0.02 -2.13 26.89
N ARG A 358 0.38 -0.85 26.94
CA ARG A 358 -0.45 0.23 27.48
C ARG A 358 -1.50 0.74 26.49
N TYR A 359 -1.11 0.96 25.24
CA TYR A 359 -1.92 1.62 24.21
C TYR A 359 -2.41 0.66 23.12
N GLY A 360 -1.73 -0.47 22.89
CA GLY A 360 -2.11 -1.42 21.85
C GLY A 360 -2.26 -0.75 20.48
N LEU A 361 -3.44 -0.86 19.89
CA LEU A 361 -3.75 -0.27 18.57
C LEU A 361 -3.94 1.26 18.59
N THR A 362 -3.91 1.92 19.76
CA THR A 362 -3.92 3.40 19.87
C THR A 362 -2.51 3.99 19.97
N LEU A 363 -1.45 3.18 19.75
CA LEU A 363 -0.07 3.66 19.61
C LEU A 363 0.27 3.87 18.13
N ASP A 364 0.94 4.98 17.82
CA ASP A 364 1.73 5.13 16.61
C ASP A 364 3.23 5.14 16.93
N ILE A 365 4.03 4.69 15.97
CA ILE A 365 5.49 4.77 16.04
C ILE A 365 5.94 5.61 14.84
N ILE A 366 6.67 6.67 15.13
CA ILE A 366 7.08 7.70 14.17
C ILE A 366 8.56 8.02 14.35
N TYR A 367 9.13 8.79 13.42
CA TYR A 367 10.52 9.23 13.50
C TYR A 367 10.59 10.73 13.73
N GLU A 368 11.64 11.18 14.42
CA GLU A 368 12.00 12.59 14.44
C GLU A 368 12.32 13.06 13.01
N ASP A 369 11.57 14.01 12.48
CA ASP A 369 11.96 14.69 11.23
C ASP A 369 11.62 16.18 11.32
N PRO A 370 12.63 17.08 11.32
CA PRO A 370 12.39 18.53 11.35
C PRO A 370 11.53 19.05 10.19
N LYS A 371 11.45 18.31 9.06
CA LYS A 371 10.63 18.68 7.91
C LYS A 371 9.19 18.22 8.03
N ILE A 372 8.91 17.28 8.93
CA ILE A 372 7.59 16.68 9.14
C ILE A 372 7.24 16.84 10.62
N PRO A 373 6.78 18.04 11.03
CA PRO A 373 6.51 18.30 12.43
C PRO A 373 5.39 17.40 12.94
N ILE A 374 5.55 16.90 14.16
CA ILE A 374 4.50 16.16 14.86
C ILE A 374 3.35 17.14 15.09
N LYS A 375 2.23 16.94 14.38
CA LYS A 375 1.03 17.76 14.52
C LYS A 375 0.35 17.47 15.87
N ASN A 376 -0.49 18.40 16.35
CA ASN A 376 -1.27 18.30 17.61
C ASN A 376 -2.36 17.21 17.59
N GLY A 377 -2.04 15.99 17.15
CA GLY A 377 -2.97 14.87 17.02
C GLY A 377 -2.81 13.78 18.08
N TYR A 378 -1.68 13.75 18.80
CA TYR A 378 -1.45 12.80 19.88
C TYR A 378 -1.63 13.47 21.23
N GLU A 379 -2.33 12.81 22.14
CA GLU A 379 -2.48 13.26 23.53
C GLU A 379 -1.17 13.12 24.30
N ARG A 380 -0.35 12.13 23.93
CA ARG A 380 0.93 11.84 24.59
C ARG A 380 2.02 11.54 23.58
N ILE A 381 3.17 12.18 23.75
CA ILE A 381 4.36 11.96 22.92
C ILE A 381 5.46 11.41 23.81
N TYR A 382 6.04 10.30 23.36
CA TYR A 382 7.06 9.54 24.07
C TYR A 382 8.32 9.52 23.22
N TYR A 383 9.43 10.05 23.72
CA TYR A 383 10.71 10.01 22.99
C TYR A 383 11.51 8.75 23.37
N TRP A 384 12.22 8.20 22.39
CA TRP A 384 13.05 7.00 22.57
C TRP A 384 14.09 7.11 23.71
N ASN A 385 14.54 8.32 24.02
CA ASN A 385 15.58 8.59 25.02
C ASN A 385 15.03 8.91 26.42
N GLN A 386 13.71 8.92 26.60
CA GLN A 386 13.11 9.25 27.89
C GLN A 386 13.21 8.06 28.88
N THR A 387 13.24 8.37 30.17
CA THR A 387 13.06 7.37 31.23
C THR A 387 11.58 7.23 31.55
N LEU A 388 11.03 6.03 31.37
CA LEU A 388 9.68 5.73 31.83
C LEU A 388 9.74 5.31 33.31
N ILE A 389 8.95 5.98 34.15
CA ILE A 389 8.67 5.48 35.50
C ILE A 389 7.65 4.35 35.31
N THR A 390 8.13 3.11 35.36
CA THR A 390 7.32 1.90 35.19
C THR A 390 6.50 1.54 36.41
#